data_AF-W6KWU9-F1
#
_entry.id   AF-W6KWU9-F1
#
_cell.length_a   1.000
_cell.length_b   1.000
_cell.length_c   1.000
_cell.angle_alpha   90.00
_cell.angle_beta   90.00
_cell.angle_gamma   90.00
#
_symmetry.space_group_name_H-M   'P 1'
#
loop_
_entity.id
_entity.type
_entity.pdbx_description
1 polymer ?
#
loop_
_entity_poly.entity_id
_entity_poly.type
_entity_poly.pdbx_seq_one_letter_code
_entity_poly.pdbx_strand_id
1 'polypeptide(L)'
;MTPSGPHRSRLEWRLMAVELALGRAPVENEVGSLPPSLIGAVEAVRTADLPRLDAVIRENGGFYVEIGIYNVMMVARGHVMLLMVMKFYLHTCSQSQARSEGVRSWVDRLEVAKMIKFYHLPYRTVAEATVVWLLPLLVNRKINGFVEGEYLHINPENPFDGYNKALFETALETYED
;
A
#
# COMPACT_ATOMS: atom_id res chain seq x y z
N MET A 1 -33.78 -7.40 18.53
CA MET A 1 -32.70 -8.31 18.99
C MET A 1 -31.59 -8.29 17.96
N THR A 2 -30.57 -7.48 18.20
CA THR A 2 -29.32 -7.50 17.42
C THR A 2 -28.58 -8.79 17.75
N PRO A 3 -28.06 -9.56 16.77
CA PRO A 3 -27.29 -10.75 17.09
C PRO A 3 -25.97 -10.33 17.75
N SER A 4 -25.93 -10.36 19.07
CA SER A 4 -24.70 -10.27 19.86
C SER A 4 -24.17 -11.69 20.06
N GLY A 5 -23.23 -12.10 19.20
CA GLY A 5 -22.61 -13.43 19.26
C GLY A 5 -21.33 -13.51 18.42
N PRO A 6 -20.56 -14.61 18.52
CA PRO A 6 -19.26 -14.80 17.84
C PRO A 6 -19.33 -14.68 16.31
N HIS A 7 -20.52 -14.84 15.72
CA HIS A 7 -20.77 -14.64 14.29
C HIS A 7 -20.70 -13.17 13.86
N ARG A 8 -21.09 -12.22 14.72
CA ARG A 8 -21.04 -10.79 14.42
C ARG A 8 -19.60 -10.30 14.35
N SER A 9 -18.76 -10.69 15.31
CA SER A 9 -17.33 -10.34 15.33
C SER A 9 -16.59 -10.91 14.12
N ARG A 10 -16.88 -12.15 13.70
CA ARG A 10 -16.28 -12.74 12.48
C ARG A 10 -16.66 -12.00 11.21
N LEU A 11 -17.89 -11.50 11.10
CA LEU A 11 -18.32 -10.69 9.96
C LEU A 11 -17.59 -9.34 9.94
N GLU A 12 -17.49 -8.68 11.10
CA GLU A 12 -16.75 -7.42 11.26
C GLU A 12 -15.27 -7.57 10.86
N TRP A 13 -14.62 -8.67 11.25
CA TRP A 13 -13.24 -8.97 10.88
C TRP A 13 -13.06 -9.20 9.37
N ARG A 14 -14.01 -9.90 8.74
CA ARG A 14 -14.01 -10.10 7.28
C ARG A 14 -14.23 -8.79 6.53
N LEU A 15 -15.16 -7.96 6.99
CA LEU A 15 -15.40 -6.64 6.42
C LEU A 15 -14.14 -5.78 6.53
N MET A 16 -13.48 -5.78 7.69
CA MET A 16 -12.20 -5.09 7.88
C MET A 16 -11.14 -5.57 6.89
N ALA A 17 -10.97 -6.89 6.70
CA ALA A 17 -10.04 -7.42 5.72
C ALA A 17 -10.35 -6.96 4.28
N VAL A 18 -11.64 -6.84 3.93
CA VAL A 18 -12.06 -6.30 2.63
C VAL A 18 -11.72 -4.82 2.49
N GLU A 19 -11.97 -4.00 3.51
CA GLU A 19 -11.57 -2.58 3.50
C GLU A 19 -10.05 -2.45 3.31
N LEU A 20 -9.26 -3.25 4.02
CA LEU A 20 -7.80 -3.30 3.85
C LEU A 20 -7.39 -3.72 2.43
N ALA A 21 -8.09 -4.68 1.81
CA ALA A 21 -7.86 -5.08 0.43
C ALA A 21 -8.19 -3.97 -0.59
N LEU A 22 -9.10 -3.07 -0.22
CA LEU A 22 -9.41 -1.85 -0.96
C LEU A 22 -8.45 -0.69 -0.65
N GLY A 23 -7.44 -0.90 0.20
CA GLY A 23 -6.47 0.12 0.59
C GLY A 23 -6.99 1.10 1.64
N ARG A 24 -8.10 0.76 2.30
CA ARG A 24 -8.75 1.60 3.31
C ARG A 24 -8.42 1.06 4.69
N ALA A 25 -7.74 1.86 5.49
CA ALA A 25 -7.44 1.55 6.87
C ALA A 25 -8.20 2.53 7.79
N PRO A 26 -8.91 2.04 8.82
CA PRO A 26 -9.55 2.90 9.81
C PRO A 26 -8.52 3.68 10.63
N VAL A 27 -8.97 4.79 11.23
CA VAL A 27 -8.16 5.57 12.17
C VAL A 27 -8.04 4.85 13.52
N GLU A 28 -6.96 5.08 14.28
CA GLU A 28 -6.63 4.34 15.51
C GLU A 28 -7.77 4.19 16.52
N ASN A 29 -8.62 5.22 16.64
CA ASN A 29 -9.75 5.24 17.56
C ASN A 29 -10.88 4.24 17.20
N GLU A 30 -10.86 3.68 15.99
CA GLU A 30 -11.88 2.76 15.47
C GLU A 30 -11.43 1.27 15.52
N VAL A 31 -10.21 1.00 16.01
CA VAL A 31 -9.54 -0.31 15.94
C VAL A 31 -9.75 -1.16 17.20
N GLY A 32 -10.25 -0.58 18.29
CA GLY A 32 -10.23 -1.17 19.64
C GLY A 32 -10.96 -2.51 19.84
N SER A 33 -11.78 -2.96 18.89
CA SER A 33 -12.49 -4.25 18.94
C SER A 33 -11.87 -5.34 18.06
N LEU A 34 -10.79 -5.03 17.32
CA LEU A 34 -10.16 -5.97 16.41
C LEU A 34 -9.16 -6.89 17.13
N PRO A 35 -8.99 -8.15 16.65
CA PRO A 35 -7.95 -9.02 17.15
C PRO A 35 -6.56 -8.43 16.81
N PRO A 36 -5.53 -8.63 17.64
CA PRO A 36 -4.19 -8.09 17.42
C PRO A 36 -3.62 -8.38 16.02
N SER A 37 -3.96 -9.53 15.45
CA SER A 37 -3.59 -9.92 14.09
C SER A 37 -4.13 -8.94 13.03
N LEU A 38 -5.34 -8.41 13.18
CA LEU A 38 -5.91 -7.41 12.28
C LEU A 38 -5.44 -6.00 12.60
N ILE A 39 -5.18 -5.68 13.87
CA ILE A 39 -4.58 -4.38 14.26
C ILE A 39 -3.24 -4.17 13.54
N GLY A 40 -2.36 -5.18 13.57
CA GLY A 40 -1.07 -5.11 12.89
C GLY A 40 -1.20 -4.92 11.38
N ALA A 41 -2.21 -5.52 10.75
CA ALA A 41 -2.46 -5.37 9.33
C ALA A 41 -3.05 -3.99 8.98
N VAL A 42 -3.96 -3.46 9.80
CA VAL A 42 -4.49 -2.09 9.68
C VAL A 42 -3.34 -1.09 9.68
N GLU A 43 -2.43 -1.20 10.66
CA GLU A 43 -1.32 -0.28 10.79
C GLU A 43 -0.36 -0.37 9.59
N ALA A 44 -0.05 -1.58 9.13
CA ALA A 44 0.81 -1.79 7.97
C ALA A 44 0.21 -1.24 6.67
N VAL A 45 -1.11 -1.38 6.45
CA VAL A 45 -1.79 -0.79 5.29
C VAL A 45 -1.76 0.73 5.38
N ARG A 46 -2.08 1.28 6.56
CA ARG A 46 -2.11 2.73 6.81
C ARG A 46 -0.77 3.40 6.54
N THR A 47 0.34 2.80 6.99
CA THR A 47 1.68 3.36 6.82
C THR A 47 2.35 2.99 5.48
N ALA A 48 1.69 2.15 4.67
CA ALA A 48 2.26 1.51 3.49
C ALA A 48 3.55 0.71 3.78
N ASP A 49 3.55 -0.05 4.88
CA ASP A 49 4.69 -0.86 5.34
C ASP A 49 4.50 -2.34 4.95
N LEU A 50 5.04 -2.69 3.78
CA LEU A 50 4.99 -4.06 3.27
C LEU A 50 5.73 -5.07 4.16
N PRO A 51 6.98 -4.83 4.63
CA PRO A 51 7.66 -5.74 5.54
C PRO A 51 6.84 -6.08 6.80
N ARG A 52 6.18 -5.09 7.39
CA ARG A 52 5.31 -5.31 8.54
C ARG A 52 4.08 -6.14 8.19
N LEU A 53 3.43 -5.85 7.06
CA LEU A 53 2.28 -6.64 6.61
C LEU A 53 2.68 -8.10 6.35
N ASP A 54 3.83 -8.33 5.73
CA ASP A 54 4.36 -9.67 5.46
C ASP A 54 4.64 -10.45 6.74
N ALA A 55 5.19 -9.79 7.77
CA ALA A 55 5.39 -10.39 9.09
C ALA A 55 4.06 -10.78 9.73
N VAL A 56 3.09 -9.86 9.74
CA VAL A 56 1.75 -10.08 10.32
C VAL A 56 1.02 -11.23 9.61
N ILE A 57 1.06 -11.30 8.28
CA ILE A 57 0.47 -12.40 7.49
C ILE A 57 1.13 -13.73 7.80
N ARG A 58 2.46 -13.77 7.88
CA ARG A 58 3.21 -14.99 8.19
C ARG A 58 2.89 -15.51 9.59
N GLU A 59 2.86 -14.62 10.58
CA GLU A 59 2.64 -14.97 11.99
C GLU A 59 1.19 -15.38 12.28
N ASN A 60 0.23 -14.81 11.55
CA ASN A 60 -1.20 -15.01 11.80
C ASN A 60 -1.90 -15.82 10.70
N GLY A 61 -1.14 -16.47 9.81
CA GLY A 61 -1.69 -17.17 8.64
C GLY A 61 -2.73 -18.24 8.99
N GLY A 62 -2.51 -19.02 10.05
CA GLY A 62 -3.48 -20.01 10.52
C GLY A 62 -4.83 -19.40 10.91
N PHE A 63 -4.80 -18.29 11.66
CA PHE A 63 -6.00 -17.53 12.01
C PHE A 63 -6.71 -17.00 10.75
N TYR A 64 -5.98 -16.42 9.81
CA TYR A 64 -6.55 -15.90 8.56
C TYR A 64 -7.17 -16.97 7.67
N VAL A 65 -6.62 -18.18 7.66
CA VAL A 65 -7.21 -19.33 6.97
C VAL A 65 -8.48 -19.77 7.68
N GLU A 66 -8.48 -19.88 9.00
CA GLU A 66 -9.65 -20.31 9.79
C GLU A 66 -10.86 -19.40 9.57
N ILE A 67 -10.65 -18.08 9.55
CA ILE A 67 -11.74 -17.12 9.33
C ILE A 67 -12.01 -16.84 7.84
N GLY A 68 -11.22 -17.40 6.93
CA GLY A 68 -11.43 -17.31 5.48
C GLY A 68 -11.03 -15.98 4.84
N ILE A 69 -10.02 -15.29 5.38
CA ILE A 69 -9.55 -13.99 4.86
C ILE A 69 -8.13 -14.03 4.29
N TYR A 70 -7.41 -15.15 4.35
CA TYR A 70 -6.00 -15.20 3.92
C TYR A 70 -5.77 -14.65 2.51
N ASN A 71 -6.58 -15.07 1.53
CA ASN A 71 -6.47 -14.58 0.15
C ASN A 71 -6.85 -13.09 0.04
N VAL A 72 -7.76 -12.61 0.88
CA VAL A 72 -8.11 -11.18 0.97
C VAL A 72 -6.91 -10.38 1.49
N MET A 73 -6.18 -10.90 2.46
CA MET A 73 -4.93 -10.27 2.95
C MET A 73 -3.84 -10.25 1.87
N MET A 74 -3.79 -11.23 0.98
CA MET A 74 -2.87 -11.20 -0.18
C MET A 74 -3.25 -10.09 -1.18
N VAL A 75 -4.55 -9.78 -1.32
CA VAL A 75 -5.00 -8.60 -2.09
C VAL A 75 -4.58 -7.31 -1.40
N ALA A 76 -4.77 -7.21 -0.06
CA ALA A 76 -4.29 -6.07 0.73
C ALA A 76 -2.77 -5.86 0.60
N ARG A 77 -2.00 -6.95 0.54
CA ARG A 77 -0.55 -6.90 0.28
C ARG A 77 -0.22 -6.27 -1.08
N GLY A 78 -0.90 -6.67 -2.14
CA GLY A 78 -0.76 -6.04 -3.47
C GLY A 78 -1.17 -4.56 -3.45
N HIS A 79 -2.11 -4.22 -2.58
CA HIS A 79 -2.52 -2.84 -2.36
C HIS A 79 -1.42 -2.00 -1.69
N VAL A 80 -0.82 -2.50 -0.62
CA VAL A 80 0.31 -1.83 0.06
C VAL A 80 1.48 -1.61 -0.91
N MET A 81 1.77 -2.59 -1.75
CA MET A 81 2.77 -2.45 -2.82
C MET A 81 2.49 -1.27 -3.74
N LEU A 82 1.22 -1.02 -4.11
CA LEU A 82 0.84 0.14 -4.91
C LEU A 82 1.01 1.44 -4.12
N LEU A 83 0.53 1.49 -2.87
CA LEU A 83 0.63 2.67 -2.00
C LEU A 83 2.08 3.11 -1.80
N MET A 84 3.02 2.16 -1.70
CA MET A 84 4.45 2.46 -1.64
C MET A 84 4.95 3.18 -2.91
N VAL A 85 4.56 2.73 -4.10
CA VAL A 85 4.95 3.41 -5.36
C VAL A 85 4.37 4.82 -5.39
N MET A 86 3.08 4.96 -5.04
CA MET A 86 2.41 6.26 -5.02
C MET A 86 3.05 7.24 -4.01
N LYS A 87 3.39 6.75 -2.82
CA LYS A 87 4.00 7.56 -1.76
C LYS A 87 5.39 8.05 -2.19
N PHE A 88 6.19 7.17 -2.79
CA PHE A 88 7.49 7.57 -3.34
C PHE A 88 7.35 8.55 -4.52
N TYR A 89 6.37 8.34 -5.40
CA TYR A 89 6.06 9.24 -6.50
C TYR A 89 5.77 10.66 -6.01
N LEU A 90 4.88 10.82 -5.03
CA LEU A 90 4.54 12.13 -4.47
C LEU A 90 5.72 12.76 -3.72
N HIS A 91 6.47 11.97 -2.96
CA HIS A 91 7.71 12.43 -2.33
C HIS A 91 8.71 12.99 -3.35
N THR A 92 8.83 12.34 -4.51
CA THR A 92 9.73 12.80 -5.58
C THR A 92 9.18 14.07 -6.26
N CYS A 93 7.86 14.16 -6.44
CA CYS A 93 7.21 15.37 -6.97
C CYS A 93 7.39 16.58 -6.04
N SER A 94 7.21 16.41 -4.73
CA SER A 94 7.36 17.50 -3.76
C SER A 94 8.80 18.01 -3.70
N GLN A 95 9.80 17.11 -3.75
CA GLN A 95 11.20 17.49 -3.85
C GLN A 95 11.54 18.22 -5.15
N SER A 96 10.89 17.87 -6.27
CA SER A 96 11.05 18.57 -7.55
C SER A 96 10.45 19.98 -7.50
N GLN A 97 9.27 20.14 -6.89
CA GLN A 97 8.61 21.44 -6.72
C GLN A 97 9.42 22.40 -5.83
N ALA A 98 10.00 21.90 -4.74
CA ALA A 98 10.88 22.70 -3.86
C ALA A 98 12.10 23.28 -4.61
N ARG A 99 12.54 22.62 -5.69
CA ARG A 99 13.66 23.08 -6.54
C ARG A 99 13.23 24.02 -7.66
N SER A 100 11.93 24.09 -7.97
CA SER A 100 11.40 24.72 -9.19
C SER A 100 10.62 26.02 -8.91
N GLU A 101 10.93 26.74 -7.82
CA GLU A 101 10.34 28.03 -7.44
C GLU A 101 8.78 28.07 -7.50
N GLY A 102 8.13 26.97 -7.12
CA GLY A 102 6.66 26.89 -7.05
C GLY A 102 5.94 26.42 -8.32
N VAL A 103 6.67 26.06 -9.39
CA VAL A 103 6.06 25.38 -10.54
C VAL A 103 5.81 23.90 -10.21
N ARG A 104 4.56 23.43 -10.33
CA ARG A 104 4.23 22.00 -10.16
C ARG A 104 4.96 21.19 -11.23
N SER A 105 5.91 20.38 -10.81
CA SER A 105 6.65 19.44 -11.66
C SER A 105 6.19 18.01 -11.36
N TRP A 106 5.46 17.42 -12.30
CA TRP A 106 5.14 15.99 -12.25
C TRP A 106 6.35 15.19 -12.71
N VAL A 107 6.71 14.18 -11.92
CA VAL A 107 7.80 13.27 -12.26
C VAL A 107 7.28 12.23 -13.25
N ASP A 108 8.08 11.89 -14.25
CA ASP A 108 7.77 10.88 -15.27
C ASP A 108 8.61 9.61 -15.12
N ARG A 109 9.59 9.61 -14.21
CA ARG A 109 10.49 8.47 -13.95
C ARG A 109 10.89 8.36 -12.48
N LEU A 110 10.86 7.15 -11.95
CA LEU A 110 11.31 6.82 -10.59
C LEU A 110 12.47 5.83 -10.67
N GLU A 111 13.55 6.10 -9.95
CA GLU A 111 14.70 5.19 -9.89
C GLU A 111 14.41 4.05 -8.90
N VAL A 112 14.38 2.81 -9.38
CA VAL A 112 13.93 1.66 -8.61
C VAL A 112 14.86 1.41 -7.41
N ALA A 113 16.17 1.58 -7.58
CA ALA A 113 17.14 1.45 -6.48
C ALA A 113 16.87 2.44 -5.33
N LYS A 114 16.43 3.67 -5.65
CA LYS A 114 16.05 4.65 -4.62
C LYS A 114 14.77 4.26 -3.90
N MET A 115 13.80 3.70 -4.62
CA MET A 115 12.56 3.17 -4.01
C MET A 115 12.87 2.04 -3.03
N ILE A 116 13.71 1.07 -3.43
CA ILE A 116 14.16 -0.03 -2.58
C ILE A 116 14.80 0.51 -1.30
N LYS A 117 15.72 1.47 -1.45
CA LYS A 117 16.42 2.10 -0.33
C LYS A 117 15.47 2.87 0.59
N PHE A 118 14.54 3.63 0.03
CA PHE A 118 13.57 4.44 0.78
C PHE A 118 12.72 3.58 1.72
N TYR A 119 12.31 2.40 1.26
CA TYR A 119 11.49 1.46 2.03
C TYR A 119 12.28 0.35 2.74
N HIS A 120 13.61 0.39 2.69
CA HIS A 120 14.48 -0.65 3.26
C HIS A 120 14.10 -2.08 2.81
N LEU A 121 13.76 -2.25 1.53
CA LEU A 121 13.25 -3.52 1.02
C LEU A 121 14.39 -4.54 0.85
N PRO A 122 14.12 -5.84 1.14
CA PRO A 122 15.15 -6.88 1.14
C PRO A 122 15.51 -7.40 -0.26
N TYR A 123 15.31 -6.60 -1.32
CA TYR A 123 15.65 -6.99 -2.68
C TYR A 123 17.15 -6.81 -2.93
N ARG A 124 17.79 -7.83 -3.48
CA ARG A 124 19.23 -7.83 -3.76
C ARG A 124 19.58 -7.09 -5.05
N THR A 125 18.62 -7.01 -5.98
CA THR A 125 18.80 -6.38 -7.29
C THR A 125 17.55 -5.63 -7.72
N VAL A 126 17.71 -4.65 -8.62
CA VAL A 126 16.57 -3.97 -9.24
C VAL A 126 15.74 -4.93 -10.09
N ALA A 127 16.35 -5.90 -10.77
CA ALA A 127 15.62 -6.92 -11.52
C ALA A 127 14.67 -7.74 -10.62
N GLU A 128 15.11 -8.11 -9.43
CA GLU A 128 14.28 -8.81 -8.44
C GLU A 128 13.09 -7.95 -7.99
N ALA A 129 13.35 -6.69 -7.62
CA ALA A 129 12.29 -5.76 -7.24
C ALA A 129 11.29 -5.54 -8.40
N THR A 130 11.78 -5.42 -9.63
CA THR A 130 10.94 -5.28 -10.82
C THR A 130 10.02 -6.48 -10.99
N VAL A 131 10.54 -7.70 -10.91
CA VAL A 131 9.74 -8.93 -11.12
C VAL A 131 8.76 -9.17 -9.97
N VAL A 132 9.21 -9.01 -8.72
CA VAL A 132 8.43 -9.38 -7.53
C VAL A 132 7.43 -8.30 -7.11
N TRP A 133 7.77 -7.03 -7.32
CA TRP A 133 6.97 -5.89 -6.85
C TRP A 133 6.32 -5.11 -7.99
N LEU A 134 7.10 -4.62 -8.97
CA LEU A 134 6.56 -3.65 -9.95
C LEU A 134 5.75 -4.33 -11.07
N LEU A 135 6.21 -5.47 -11.57
CA LEU A 135 5.58 -6.16 -12.70
C LEU A 135 4.13 -6.58 -12.40
N PRO A 136 3.78 -7.12 -11.21
CA PRO A 136 2.38 -7.38 -10.87
C PRO A 136 1.49 -6.12 -10.91
N LEU A 137 2.02 -4.96 -10.51
CA LEU A 137 1.27 -3.71 -10.51
C LEU A 137 1.06 -3.18 -11.95
N LEU A 138 2.06 -3.36 -12.81
CA LEU A 138 2.02 -2.96 -14.22
C LEU A 138 1.07 -3.85 -15.04
N VAL A 139 1.17 -5.17 -14.88
CA VAL A 139 0.32 -6.14 -15.58
C VAL A 139 -1.16 -5.95 -15.22
N ASN A 140 -1.44 -5.65 -13.95
CA ASN A 140 -2.80 -5.37 -13.48
C ASN A 140 -3.25 -3.91 -13.73
N ARG A 141 -2.47 -3.14 -14.52
CA ARG A 141 -2.73 -1.75 -14.88
C ARG A 141 -2.98 -0.82 -13.69
N LYS A 142 -2.40 -1.13 -12.53
CA LYS A 142 -2.47 -0.26 -11.35
C LYS A 142 -1.54 0.94 -11.48
N ILE A 143 -0.46 0.78 -12.21
CA ILE A 143 0.47 1.84 -12.60
C ILE A 143 0.39 1.99 -14.12
N ASN A 144 0.17 3.21 -14.60
CA ASN A 144 0.21 3.51 -16.02
C ASN A 144 1.65 3.86 -16.40
N GLY A 145 2.41 2.84 -16.79
CA GLY A 145 3.84 2.97 -16.98
C GLY A 145 4.52 1.71 -17.50
N PHE A 146 5.84 1.71 -17.50
CA PHE A 146 6.68 0.56 -17.83
C PHE A 146 8.02 0.66 -17.11
N VAL A 147 8.73 -0.47 -17.00
CA VAL A 147 10.11 -0.47 -16.48
C VAL A 147 11.08 -0.58 -17.65
N GLU A 148 12.09 0.29 -17.67
CA GLU A 148 13.20 0.26 -18.61
C GLU A 148 14.51 0.48 -17.86
N GLY A 149 15.41 -0.50 -17.94
CA GLY A 149 16.65 -0.51 -17.16
C GLY A 149 16.38 -0.40 -15.65
N GLU A 150 16.90 0.67 -15.05
CA GLU A 150 16.84 0.93 -13.60
C GLU A 150 15.66 1.85 -13.20
N TYR A 151 14.78 2.19 -14.15
CA TYR A 151 13.72 3.18 -13.96
C TYR A 151 12.32 2.62 -14.19
N LEU A 152 11.39 3.04 -13.34
CA LEU A 152 9.96 2.95 -13.58
C LEU A 152 9.49 4.25 -14.24
N HIS A 153 9.13 4.17 -15.51
CA HIS A 153 8.52 5.26 -16.27
C HIS A 153 7.03 5.30 -16.01
N ILE A 154 6.49 6.48 -15.71
CA ILE A 154 5.10 6.69 -15.31
C ILE A 154 4.49 7.80 -16.17
N ASN A 155 3.25 7.62 -16.61
CA ASN A 155 2.49 8.67 -17.29
C ASN A 155 2.14 9.80 -16.28
N PRO A 156 2.66 11.03 -16.43
CA PRO A 156 2.41 12.12 -15.49
C PRO A 156 0.96 12.63 -15.51
N GLU A 157 0.22 12.43 -16.61
CA GLU A 157 -1.18 12.88 -16.74
C GLU A 157 -2.15 11.96 -15.98
N ASN A 158 -1.83 10.66 -15.92
CA ASN A 158 -2.64 9.67 -15.24
C ASN A 158 -1.76 8.54 -14.70
N PRO A 159 -1.04 8.73 -13.58
CA PRO A 159 -0.01 7.79 -13.13
C PRO A 159 -0.56 6.47 -12.57
N PHE A 160 -1.76 6.49 -11.97
CA PHE A 160 -2.34 5.35 -11.25
C PHE A 160 -3.82 5.18 -11.58
N ASP A 161 -4.25 3.94 -11.82
CA ASP A 161 -5.65 3.64 -12.16
C ASP A 161 -6.53 3.51 -10.90
N GLY A 162 -7.75 4.05 -10.97
CA GLY A 162 -8.76 3.95 -9.90
C GLY A 162 -8.43 4.69 -8.60
N TYR A 163 -7.32 5.42 -8.53
CA TYR A 163 -6.88 6.14 -7.35
C TYR A 163 -7.10 7.64 -7.48
N ASN A 164 -7.88 8.20 -6.54
CA ASN A 164 -8.07 9.65 -6.47
C ASN A 164 -6.84 10.28 -5.80
N LYS A 165 -6.08 11.02 -6.59
CA LYS A 165 -4.89 11.78 -6.18
C LYS A 165 -5.13 12.63 -4.93
N ALA A 166 -6.29 13.29 -4.83
CA ALA A 166 -6.66 14.10 -3.67
C ALA A 166 -6.85 13.25 -2.40
N LEU A 167 -7.46 12.07 -2.51
CA LEU A 167 -7.63 11.13 -1.39
C LEU A 167 -6.29 10.62 -0.86
N PHE A 168 -5.32 10.43 -1.75
CA PHE A 168 -3.97 10.00 -1.37
C PHE A 168 -3.12 11.16 -0.81
N GLU A 169 -3.28 12.38 -1.32
CA GLU A 169 -2.67 13.60 -0.76
C GLU A 169 -3.19 13.87 0.67
N THR A 170 -4.50 13.76 0.93
CA THR A 170 -5.07 13.89 2.29
C THR A 170 -4.61 12.79 3.24
N ALA A 171 -4.37 11.57 2.76
CA ALA A 171 -3.81 10.48 3.58
C ALA A 171 -2.32 10.69 3.94
N LEU A 172 -1.60 11.54 3.19
CA LEU A 172 -0.22 11.91 3.48
C LEU A 172 -0.09 13.12 4.41
N GLU A 173 -1.08 14.03 4.44
CA GLU A 173 -1.13 15.16 5.38
C GLU A 173 -1.15 14.69 6.85
N THR A 174 -1.63 13.47 7.13
CA THR A 174 -1.65 12.90 8.48
C THR A 174 -0.29 12.46 9.01
N TYR A 175 0.78 12.63 8.23
CA TYR A 175 2.16 12.21 8.56
C TYR A 175 3.15 13.38 8.63
N GLU A 176 2.68 14.63 8.63
CA GLU A 176 3.50 15.75 9.10
C GLU A 176 3.58 15.72 10.63
N ASP A 177 4.49 14.90 11.16
CA ASP A 177 5.10 15.07 12.49
C ASP A 177 6.57 15.53 12.33
#